data_AF-A0A354BJ15-F1
#
_entry.id   AF-A0A354BJ15-F1
#
_cell.length_a   1.000
_cell.length_b   1.000
_cell.length_c   1.000
_cell.angle_alpha   90.00
_cell.angle_beta   90.00
_cell.angle_gamma   90.00
#
_symmetry.space_group_name_H-M   'P 1'
#
loop_
_entity.id
_entity.type
_entity.pdbx_description
1 polymer ?
#
loop_
_entity_poly.entity_id
_entity_poly.type
_entity_poly.pdbx_seq_one_letter_code
_entity_poly.pdbx_strand_id
1 'polypeptide(L)'
;KDLAELVKAKTFRQDLYYRLAVLPLYLPALRERRDDIPLLVRHFVAASCARHHQPVRYVEERALRLLRDAPWPGNVRQLQHYIERAVVTTVGP
;
A
#
# COMPACT_ATOMS: atom_id res chain seq x y z
N LYS A 1 14.07 -7.64 -2.90
CA LYS A 1 15.29 -8.36 -3.32
C LYS A 1 15.35 -9.63 -2.49
N ASP A 2 15.58 -10.77 -3.12
CA ASP A 2 15.68 -12.04 -2.40
C ASP A 2 17.03 -12.09 -1.67
N LEU A 3 17.02 -12.22 -0.34
CA LEU A 3 18.25 -12.27 0.45
C LEU A 3 19.06 -13.54 0.17
N ALA A 4 18.43 -14.66 -0.18
CA ALA A 4 19.12 -15.90 -0.51
C ALA A 4 19.95 -15.75 -1.80
N GLU A 5 19.41 -15.07 -2.82
CA GLU A 5 20.15 -14.77 -4.05
C GLU A 5 21.34 -13.82 -3.79
N LEU A 6 21.19 -12.86 -2.87
CA LEU A 6 22.30 -11.97 -2.50
C LEU A 6 23.41 -12.71 -1.73
N VAL A 7 23.06 -13.74 -0.94
CA VAL A 7 24.04 -14.65 -0.31
C VAL A 7 24.79 -15.45 -1.37
N LYS A 8 24.09 -16.01 -2.37
CA LYS A 8 24.73 -16.72 -3.50
C LYS A 8 25.68 -15.80 -4.27
N ALA A 9 25.29 -14.55 -4.49
CA ALA A 9 26.11 -13.54 -5.15
C ALA A 9 27.28 -13.01 -4.28
N LYS A 10 27.46 -13.52 -3.04
CA LYS A 10 28.46 -13.05 -2.05
C LYS A 10 28.36 -11.55 -1.70
N THR A 11 27.21 -10.94 -1.99
CA THR A 11 26.91 -9.54 -1.65
C THR A 11 26.19 -9.41 -0.31
N PHE A 12 25.78 -10.54 0.28
CA PHE A 12 25.18 -10.61 1.60
C PHE A 12 25.84 -11.69 2.45
N ARG A 13 26.01 -11.38 3.74
CA ARG A 13 26.66 -12.27 4.71
C ARG A 13 25.78 -13.47 5.03
N GLN A 14 26.32 -14.66 4.80
CA GLN A 14 25.63 -15.92 5.03
C GLN A 14 25.23 -16.12 6.51
N ASP A 15 26.12 -15.79 7.44
CA ASP A 15 25.87 -15.91 8.87
C ASP A 15 24.73 -14.98 9.35
N LEU A 16 24.69 -13.75 8.81
CA LEU A 16 23.61 -12.81 9.07
C LEU A 16 22.28 -13.29 8.47
N TYR A 17 22.30 -13.86 7.26
CA TYR A 17 21.10 -14.42 6.64
C TYR A 17 20.44 -15.47 7.52
N TYR A 18 21.22 -16.44 8.04
CA TYR A 18 20.67 -17.47 8.94
C TYR A 18 20.14 -16.92 10.26
N ARG A 19 20.71 -15.82 10.79
CA ARG A 19 20.18 -15.17 12.01
C ARG A 19 18.88 -14.40 11.76
N LEU A 20 18.70 -13.83 10.57
CA LEU A 20 17.49 -13.08 10.21
C LEU A 20 16.37 -13.98 9.70
N ALA A 21 16.71 -15.09 9.03
CA ALA A 21 15.76 -16.00 8.41
C ALA A 21 15.16 -17.04 9.36
N VAL A 22 15.20 -16.80 10.68
CA VAL A 22 14.63 -17.72 11.70
C VAL A 22 13.12 -17.86 11.53
N LEU A 23 12.42 -16.75 11.25
CA LEU A 23 10.98 -16.74 10.98
C LEU A 23 10.67 -15.76 9.85
N PRO A 24 10.72 -16.19 8.59
CA PRO A 24 10.44 -15.32 7.46
C PRO A 24 8.94 -14.97 7.42
N LEU A 25 8.63 -13.68 7.53
CA LEU A 25 7.29 -13.15 7.31
C LEU A 25 7.18 -12.64 5.89
N TYR A 26 6.39 -13.32 5.07
CA TYR A 26 6.08 -12.86 3.72
C TYR A 26 4.96 -11.81 3.78
N LEU A 27 5.27 -10.59 3.33
CA LEU A 27 4.26 -9.54 3.16
C LEU A 27 3.78 -9.55 1.71
N PRO A 28 2.59 -10.09 1.41
CA PRO A 28 2.07 -10.12 0.05
C PRO A 28 1.83 -8.70 -0.47
N ALA A 29 1.97 -8.54 -1.78
CA ALA A 29 1.69 -7.30 -2.47
C ALA A 29 0.20 -6.95 -2.36
N LEU A 30 -0.14 -5.66 -2.46
CA LEU A 30 -1.51 -5.18 -2.32
C LEU A 30 -2.48 -5.83 -3.33
N ARG A 31 -1.99 -6.14 -4.54
CA ARG A 31 -2.75 -6.86 -5.58
C ARG A 31 -3.16 -8.28 -5.21
N GLU A 32 -2.51 -8.89 -4.24
CA GLU A 32 -2.79 -10.24 -3.70
C GLU A 32 -3.75 -10.18 -2.51
N ARG A 33 -3.99 -8.99 -1.96
CA ARG A 33 -4.89 -8.71 -0.82
C ARG A 33 -5.85 -7.57 -1.15
N ARG A 34 -6.56 -7.72 -2.26
CA ARG A 34 -7.45 -6.68 -2.79
C ARG A 34 -8.60 -6.34 -1.85
N ASP A 35 -9.02 -7.28 -1.02
CA ASP A 35 -10.08 -7.10 -0.04
C ASP A 35 -9.70 -6.14 1.10
N ASP A 36 -8.40 -5.87 1.28
CA ASP A 36 -7.92 -4.86 2.23
C ASP A 36 -8.07 -3.42 1.67
N ILE A 37 -8.19 -3.25 0.35
CA ILE A 37 -8.20 -1.94 -0.31
C ILE A 37 -9.34 -1.05 0.20
N PRO A 38 -10.59 -1.52 0.36
CA PRO A 38 -11.67 -0.70 0.94
C PRO A 38 -11.37 -0.13 2.32
N LEU A 39 -10.77 -0.93 3.20
CA LEU A 39 -10.41 -0.48 4.54
C LEU A 39 -9.30 0.58 4.47
N LEU A 40 -8.27 0.34 3.65
CA LEU A 40 -7.17 1.27 3.43
C LEU A 40 -7.64 2.60 2.83
N VAL A 41 -8.52 2.56 1.83
CA VAL A 41 -9.09 3.75 1.19
C VAL A 41 -9.84 4.61 2.20
N ARG A 42 -10.71 4.01 3.02
CA ARG A 42 -11.45 4.73 4.07
C ARG A 42 -10.50 5.40 5.05
N HIS A 43 -9.45 4.69 5.48
CA HIS A 43 -8.44 5.23 6.38
C HIS A 43 -7.69 6.41 5.74
N PHE A 44 -7.22 6.27 4.49
CA PHE A 44 -6.46 7.33 3.82
C PHE A 44 -7.29 8.56 3.48
N VAL A 45 -8.57 8.39 3.12
CA VAL A 45 -9.47 9.53 2.92
C VAL A 45 -9.64 10.29 4.22
N ALA A 46 -9.98 9.60 5.32
CA ALA A 46 -10.15 10.25 6.62
C ALA A 46 -8.87 10.97 7.08
N ALA A 47 -7.71 10.31 6.97
CA ALA A 47 -6.42 10.89 7.33
C ALA A 47 -6.06 12.11 6.46
N SER A 48 -6.33 12.04 5.15
CA SER A 48 -6.04 13.13 4.23
C SER A 48 -6.97 14.32 4.45
N CYS A 49 -8.28 14.10 4.62
CA CYS A 49 -9.24 15.15 4.94
C CYS A 49 -8.88 15.86 6.25
N ALA A 50 -8.53 15.11 7.30
CA ALA A 50 -8.07 15.67 8.57
C ALA A 50 -6.82 16.55 8.39
N ARG A 51 -5.82 16.08 7.64
CA ARG A 51 -4.59 16.84 7.36
C ARG A 51 -4.84 18.12 6.56
N HIS A 52 -5.80 18.11 5.64
CA HIS A 52 -6.15 19.27 4.82
C HIS A 52 -7.28 20.13 5.40
N HIS A 53 -7.73 19.86 6.64
CA HIS A 53 -8.85 20.55 7.29
C HIS A 53 -10.13 20.57 6.44
N GLN A 54 -10.39 19.46 5.74
CA GLN A 54 -11.58 19.26 4.92
C GLN A 54 -12.55 18.30 5.62
N PRO A 55 -13.87 18.41 5.37
CA PRO A 55 -14.82 17.39 5.80
C PRO A 55 -14.46 16.04 5.18
N VAL A 56 -14.78 14.96 5.90
CA VAL A 56 -14.55 13.59 5.40
C VAL A 56 -15.37 13.39 4.13
N ARG A 57 -14.69 13.01 3.06
CA ARG A 57 -15.31 12.78 1.76
C ARG A 57 -15.83 11.36 1.59
N TYR A 58 -16.87 11.20 0.79
CA TYR A 58 -17.37 9.88 0.43
C TYR A 58 -16.68 9.35 -0.83
N VAL A 59 -16.43 8.03 -0.88
CA VAL A 59 -15.91 7.36 -2.07
C VAL A 59 -17.04 6.56 -2.69
N GLU A 60 -17.42 6.91 -3.91
CA GLU A 60 -18.44 6.20 -4.65
C GLU A 60 -18.06 4.72 -4.84
N GLU A 61 -19.06 3.83 -4.76
CA GLU A 61 -18.86 2.39 -4.90
C GLU A 61 -18.19 2.00 -6.24
N ARG A 62 -18.51 2.73 -7.32
CA ARG A 62 -17.85 2.52 -8.63
C ARG A 62 -16.34 2.83 -8.57
N ALA A 63 -15.96 3.91 -7.88
CA ALA A 63 -14.57 4.30 -7.73
C ALA A 63 -13.84 3.29 -6.85
N LEU A 64 -14.51 2.80 -5.81
CA LEU A 64 -13.95 1.78 -4.93
C LEU A 64 -13.66 0.46 -5.67
N ARG A 65 -14.56 0.02 -6.56
CA ARG A 65 -14.31 -1.15 -7.43
C ARG A 65 -13.09 -0.95 -8.34
N LEU A 66 -12.97 0.23 -8.97
CA LEU A 66 -11.82 0.55 -9.81
C LEU A 66 -10.50 0.55 -9.00
N LEU A 67 -10.52 1.12 -7.80
CA LEU A 67 -9.37 1.10 -6.90
C LEU A 67 -9.01 -0.32 -6.48
N ARG A 68 -10.00 -1.20 -6.24
CA ARG A 68 -9.78 -2.60 -5.87
C ARG A 68 -9.11 -3.40 -6.99
N ASP A 69 -9.53 -3.18 -8.23
CA ASP A 69 -9.10 -3.99 -9.38
C ASP A 69 -7.79 -3.48 -10.02
N ALA A 70 -7.32 -2.30 -9.61
CA ALA A 70 -6.06 -1.73 -10.07
C ALA A 70 -4.82 -2.51 -9.54
N PRO A 71 -3.70 -2.56 -10.29
CA PRO A 71 -2.56 -3.43 -9.99
C PRO A 71 -1.64 -2.94 -8.85
N TRP A 72 -1.68 -1.66 -8.50
CA TRP A 72 -0.87 -1.01 -7.45
C TRP A 72 0.60 -1.50 -7.37
N PRO A 73 1.44 -1.30 -8.40
CA PRO A 73 2.85 -1.69 -8.35
C PRO A 73 3.63 -1.06 -7.17
N GLY A 74 3.21 0.13 -6.71
CA GLY A 74 3.77 0.78 -5.51
C GLY A 74 3.04 0.43 -4.21
N ASN A 75 2.16 -0.57 -4.22
CA ASN A 75 1.39 -1.08 -3.09
C ASN A 75 0.68 0.04 -2.31
N VAL A 76 0.67 -0.07 -0.98
CA VAL A 76 0.02 0.84 -0.05
C VAL A 76 0.47 2.29 -0.23
N ARG A 77 1.77 2.53 -0.50
CA ARG A 77 2.29 3.89 -0.69
C ARG A 77 1.72 4.56 -1.93
N GLN A 78 1.57 3.82 -3.03
CA GLN A 78 0.96 4.35 -4.24
C GLN A 78 -0.52 4.64 -4.05
N LEU A 79 -1.24 3.72 -3.38
CA LEU A 79 -2.65 3.93 -3.04
C LEU A 79 -2.84 5.18 -2.18
N GLN A 80 -2.04 5.34 -1.12
CA GLN A 80 -2.09 6.51 -0.23
C GLN A 80 -1.87 7.82 -1.00
N HIS A 81 -0.81 7.93 -1.81
CA HIS A 81 -0.55 9.13 -2.60
C HIS A 81 -1.67 9.42 -3.60
N TYR A 82 -2.23 8.39 -4.22
CA TYR A 82 -3.35 8.56 -5.14
C TYR A 82 -4.58 9.15 -4.44
N ILE A 83 -4.94 8.60 -3.27
CA ILE A 83 -6.06 9.08 -2.47
C ILE A 83 -5.82 10.51 -1.97
N GLU A 84 -4.62 10.81 -1.48
CA GLU A 84 -4.25 12.17 -1.07
C GLU A 84 -4.45 13.17 -2.22
N ARG A 85 -3.91 12.85 -3.40
CA ARG A 85 -4.08 13.69 -4.58
C ARG A 85 -5.55 13.84 -4.95
N ALA A 86 -6.35 12.78 -4.89
CA ALA A 86 -7.78 12.82 -5.19
C ALA A 86 -8.54 13.74 -4.22
N VAL A 87 -8.23 13.70 -2.92
CA VAL A 87 -8.82 14.59 -1.92
C VAL A 87 -8.51 16.06 -2.19
N VAL A 88 -7.29 16.38 -2.63
CA VAL A 88 -6.89 17.77 -2.93
C VAL A 88 -7.47 18.29 -4.25
N THR A 89 -7.53 17.44 -5.28
CA THR A 89 -7.87 17.85 -6.66
C THR A 89 -9.34 17.75 -7.02
N THR A 90 -10.11 16.94 -6.31
CA THR A 90 -11.54 16.76 -6.60
C THR A 90 -12.35 17.90 -6.00
N VAL A 91 -13.32 18.41 -6.74
CA VAL A 91 -14.29 19.40 -6.26
C VAL A 91 -15.60 18.66 -6.03
N GLY A 92 -15.99 18.47 -4.76
CA GLY A 92 -17.18 17.69 -4.39
C GLY A 92 -17.04 17.04 -3.00
N PRO A 93 -18.16 16.83 -2.28
CA PRO A 93 -18.18 16.11 -1.02
C PRO A 93 -17.80 14.63 -1.18
#